data_AF-A0A3R6DIN3-F1
#
_entry.id   AF-A0A3R6DIN3-F1
#
_cell.length_a   1.000
_cell.length_b   1.000
_cell.length_c   1.000
_cell.angle_alpha   90.00
_cell.angle_beta   90.00
_cell.angle_gamma   90.00
#
_symmetry.space_group_name_H-M   'P 1'
#
loop_
_entity.id
_entity.type
_entity.pdbx_description
1 polymer ?
#
loop_
_entity_poly.entity_id
_entity_poly.type
_entity_poly.pdbx_seq_one_letter_code
_entity_poly.pdbx_strand_id
1 'polypeptide(L)' 'SNEGRKFGLLLTGISQNATAMLANEAARNIVLNADFLMLLKQSPLDRMKWAELLNLSEQEEECIDESAEPG' A
#
# COMPACT_ATOMS: atom_id res chain seq x y z
N SER A 1 -11.50 13.40 -7.72
CA SER A 1 -12.85 13.36 -7.16
C SER A 1 -13.20 11.90 -6.84
N ASN A 2 -13.58 11.59 -5.59
CA ASN A 2 -13.93 10.23 -5.16
C ASN A 2 -15.39 9.88 -5.50
N GLU A 3 -15.82 10.13 -6.73
CA GLU A 3 -17.23 10.00 -7.16
C GLU A 3 -17.74 8.57 -7.03
N GLY A 4 -16.88 7.57 -7.23
CA GLY A 4 -17.24 6.15 -7.10
C GLY A 4 -17.81 5.80 -5.71
N ARG A 5 -17.30 6.41 -4.64
CA ARG A 5 -17.78 6.17 -3.27
C ARG A 5 -19.25 6.57 -3.10
N LYS A 6 -19.70 7.61 -3.80
CA LYS A 6 -21.12 8.06 -3.75
C LYS A 6 -22.08 7.01 -4.30
N PHE A 7 -21.60 6.13 -5.17
CA PHE A 7 -22.38 5.06 -5.79
C PHE A 7 -22.01 3.67 -5.25
N GLY A 8 -21.26 3.59 -4.15
CA GLY A 8 -20.87 2.32 -3.53
C GLY A 8 -19.84 1.52 -4.33
N LEU A 9 -19.05 2.16 -5.20
CA LEU A 9 -17.96 1.50 -5.91
C LEU A 9 -16.91 0.98 -4.92
N LEU A 10 -16.58 -0.30 -5.03
CA LEU A 10 -15.46 -0.94 -4.35
C LEU A 10 -14.35 -1.16 -5.38
N LEU A 11 -13.29 -0.35 -5.30
CA LEU A 11 -12.12 -0.47 -6.17
C LEU A 11 -11.04 -1.29 -5.45
N THR A 12 -10.63 -2.39 -6.06
CA THR A 12 -9.48 -3.19 -5.61
C THR A 12 -8.33 -3.05 -6.61
N GLY A 13 -7.17 -2.60 -6.13
CA GLY A 13 -5.93 -2.57 -6.89
C GLY A 13 -4.90 -3.54 -6.31
N ILE A 14 -4.12 -4.19 -7.18
CA ILE A 14 -3.03 -5.09 -6.77
C ILE A 14 -1.78 -4.67 -7.52
N SER A 15 -0.67 -4.48 -6.81
CA SER A 15 0.64 -4.15 -7.36
C SER A 15 1.73 -4.93 -6.62
N GLN A 16 2.80 -5.29 -7.32
CA GLN A 16 3.98 -5.93 -6.75
C GLN A 16 5.16 -4.96 -6.55
N ASN A 17 5.13 -3.79 -7.22
CA ASN A 17 6.18 -2.80 -7.14
C ASN A 17 5.61 -1.51 -6.55
N ALA A 18 5.82 -1.34 -5.25
CA ALA A 18 5.30 -0.18 -4.53
C ALA A 18 6.01 1.10 -4.98
N THR A 19 7.33 1.04 -5.17
CA THR A 19 8.14 2.19 -5.61
C THR A 19 7.62 2.81 -6.91
N ALA A 20 7.38 1.99 -7.94
CA ALA A 20 6.86 2.46 -9.22
C ALA A 20 5.41 2.95 -9.11
N MET A 21 4.58 2.25 -8.32
CA MET A 21 3.19 2.63 -8.11
C MET A 21 3.08 3.97 -7.37
N LEU A 22 3.83 4.17 -6.28
CA LEU A 22 3.81 5.38 -5.45
C LEU A 22 4.46 6.57 -6.15
N ALA A 23 5.32 6.33 -7.15
CA ALA A 23 5.83 7.38 -8.03
C ALA A 23 4.75 7.94 -8.98
N ASN A 24 3.71 7.16 -9.31
CA ASN A 24 2.57 7.64 -10.08
C ASN A 24 1.59 8.37 -9.17
N GLU A 25 1.35 9.66 -9.44
CA GLU A 25 0.49 10.50 -8.60
C GLU A 25 -0.96 9.97 -8.48
N ALA A 26 -1.53 9.45 -9.57
CA ALA A 26 -2.88 8.91 -9.56
C ALA A 26 -2.97 7.63 -8.71
N ALA A 27 -2.00 6.72 -8.86
CA ALA A 27 -1.97 5.49 -8.07
C ALA A 27 -1.69 5.76 -6.59
N ARG A 28 -0.78 6.69 -6.28
CA ARG A 28 -0.54 7.15 -4.91
C ARG A 28 -1.80 7.75 -4.29
N ASN A 29 -2.55 8.55 -5.04
CA ASN A 29 -3.83 9.11 -4.57
C ASN A 29 -4.86 8.01 -4.30
N ILE A 30 -4.92 6.95 -5.12
CA ILE A 30 -5.80 5.80 -4.87
C ILE A 30 -5.46 5.14 -3.53
N VAL A 31 -4.17 4.89 -3.27
CA VAL A 31 -3.68 4.29 -2.02
C VAL A 31 -4.01 5.15 -0.81
N LEU A 32 -3.72 6.46 -0.87
CA LEU A 32 -3.97 7.39 0.23
C LEU A 32 -5.47 7.59 0.54
N ASN A 33 -6.35 7.29 -0.41
CA ASN A 33 -7.81 7.36 -0.22
C ASN A 33 -8.43 5.98 0.08
N ALA A 34 -7.65 4.91 0.14
CA ALA A 34 -8.16 3.58 0.41
C ALA A 34 -8.55 3.46 1.89
N ASP A 35 -9.76 2.96 2.17
CA ASP A 35 -10.20 2.68 3.54
C ASP A 35 -9.51 1.43 4.11
N PHE A 36 -8.98 0.57 3.24
CA PHE A 36 -8.30 -0.68 3.61
C PHE A 36 -7.10 -0.92 2.68
N LEU A 37 -5.98 -1.33 3.27
CA LEU A 37 -4.77 -1.75 2.58
C LEU A 37 -4.33 -3.10 3.15
N MET A 38 -3.95 -4.01 2.26
CA MET A 38 -3.32 -5.28 2.62
C MET A 38 -1.92 -5.29 2.05
N LEU A 39 -0.92 -5.28 2.93
CA LEU A 39 0.49 -5.40 2.58
C LEU A 39 0.94 -6.83 2.90
N LEU A 40 1.48 -7.51 1.90
CA LEU A 40 2.14 -8.80 2.06
C LEU A 40 3.66 -8.56 2.19
N LYS A 41 4.46 -9.63 2.22
CA LYS A 41 5.93 -9.55 2.14
C LYS A 41 6.39 -8.54 1.07
N GLN A 42 7.22 -7.59 1.49
CA GLN A 42 7.81 -6.53 0.66
C GLN A 42 9.32 -6.68 0.54
N SER A 43 9.88 -6.13 -0.54
CA SER A 43 11.32 -5.91 -0.64
C SER A 43 11.78 -4.83 0.37
N PRO A 44 13.04 -4.81 0.81
CA PRO A 44 13.51 -3.77 1.75
C PRO A 44 13.26 -2.34 1.26
N LEU A 45 13.39 -2.10 -0.05
CA LEU A 45 13.15 -0.79 -0.65
C LEU A 45 11.68 -0.38 -0.58
N ASP A 46 10.78 -1.28 -0.99
CA ASP A 46 9.33 -1.02 -0.98
C ASP A 46 8.80 -0.91 0.46
N ARG A 47 9.34 -1.73 1.37
CA ARG A 47 9.01 -1.69 2.79
C ARG A 47 9.29 -0.31 3.41
N MET A 48 10.48 0.25 3.16
CA MET A 48 10.80 1.61 3.61
C MET A 48 9.85 2.66 3.03
N LYS A 49 9.42 2.49 1.78
CA LYS A 49 8.45 3.41 1.14
C LYS A 49 7.07 3.33 1.79
N TRP A 50 6.62 2.14 2.16
CA TRP A 50 5.37 1.96 2.90
C TRP A 50 5.46 2.51 4.33
N ALA A 51 6.57 2.24 5.03
CA ALA A 51 6.81 2.75 6.37
C ALA A 51 6.79 4.29 6.39
N GLU A 52 7.45 4.93 5.42
CA GLU A 52 7.44 6.39 5.25
C GLU A 52 6.03 6.92 4.93
N LEU A 53 5.30 6.29 3.99
CA LEU A 53 4.00 6.77 3.53
C LEU A 53 2.90 6.64 4.59
N LEU A 54 2.88 5.52 5.32
CA LEU A 54 1.85 5.19 6.30
C LEU A 54 2.28 5.48 7.74
N ASN A 55 3.52 5.91 7.95
CA ASN A 55 4.13 6.12 9.26
C ASN A 55 4.01 4.88 10.15
N LEU A 56 4.42 3.73 9.61
CA LEU A 56 4.36 2.43 10.30
C LEU A 56 5.34 2.43 11.49
N SER A 57 4.93 1.75 12.56
CA SER A 57 5.82 1.37 13.66
C SER A 57 6.81 0.28 13.24
N GLU A 58 7.88 0.10 14.02
CA GLU A 58 8.84 -0.98 13.78
C GLU A 58 8.17 -2.36 13.76
N GLN A 59 7.20 -2.60 14.66
CA GLN A 59 6.46 -3.86 14.72
C GLN A 59 5.58 -4.09 13.49
N GLU A 60 4.96 -3.04 12.94
CA GLU A 60 4.18 -3.13 11.70
C GLU A 60 5.09 -3.36 10.49
N GLU A 61 6.29 -2.76 10.46
CA GLU A 61 7.27 -2.95 9.40
C GLU A 61 7.81 -4.40 9.37
N GLU A 62 8.04 -5.01 10.53
CA GLU A 62 8.45 -6.43 10.66
C GLU A 62 7.42 -7.38 10.05
N CYS A 63 6.13 -7.07 10.17
CA CYS A 63 5.05 -7.93 9.66
C CYS A 63 5.05 -8.07 8.12
N ILE A 64 5.73 -7.18 7.40
CA ILE A 64 5.76 -7.14 5.93
C ILE A 64 7.18 -7.27 5.38
N ASP A 65 8.14 -7.69 6.19
CA ASP A 65 9.52 -7.84 5.77
C ASP A 65 9.80 -9.16 5.03
N GLU A 66 11.07 -9.43 4.73
CA GLU A 66 11.45 -10.61 3.97
C GLU A 66 11.26 -11.94 4.74
N SER A 67 11.09 -11.88 6.06
CA SER A 67 10.80 -13.03 6.92
C SER A 67 9.30 -13.37 6.97
N ALA A 68 8.43 -12.48 6.48
CA ALA A 68 7.01 -12.75 6.43
C ALA A 68 6.70 -13.98 5.55
N GLU A 69 5.88 -14.87 6.10
CA GLU A 69 5.41 -16.06 5.40
C GLU A 69 4.56 -15.67 4.18
N PRO A 70 4.61 -16.46 3.09
CA PRO A 70 3.68 -16.28 1.98
C PRO A 70 2.22 -16.37 2.47
N GLY A 71 1.41 -15.38 2.08
CA GLY A 71 -0.02 -15.32 2.40
C GLY A 71 -0.89 -16.30 1.62
#